data_AF-A0A6I3BA36-F1
#
_entry.id   AF-A0A6I3BA36-F1
#
_cell.length_a   1.000
_cell.length_b   1.000
_cell.length_c   1.000
_cell.angle_alpha   90.00
_cell.angle_beta   90.00
_cell.angle_gamma   90.00
#
_symmetry.space_group_name_H-M   'P 1'
#
loop_
_entity.id
_entity.type
_entity.pdbx_description
1 polymer ?
#
loop_
_entity_poly.entity_id
_entity_poly.type
_entity_poly.pdbx_seq_one_letter_code
_entity_poly.pdbx_strand_id
1 'polypeptide(L)' 'MADKKLTGPASYFPSIEKKYGKPIEYWMKELKKVSDQAHMAQVAHLKNEFKMGHGHANAVVAVFRKNNGL' A
#
# COMPACT_ATOMS: atom_id res chain seq x y z
N MET A 1 -22.74 5.54 -14.22
CA MET A 1 -21.40 4.94 -14.13
C MET A 1 -21.19 4.53 -12.68
N ALA A 2 -20.77 3.29 -12.39
CA ALA A 2 -20.64 2.80 -11.03
C ALA A 2 -19.31 3.29 -10.42
N ASP A 3 -19.34 4.43 -9.75
CA ASP A 3 -18.32 4.82 -8.77
C ASP A 3 -18.29 3.74 -7.68
N LYS A 4 -17.44 2.74 -7.88
CA LYS A 4 -17.12 1.74 -6.86
C LYS A 4 -16.46 2.52 -5.73
N LYS A 5 -17.28 2.99 -4.80
CA LYS A 5 -16.88 3.64 -3.54
C LYS A 5 -15.83 2.71 -2.92
N LEU A 6 -14.56 2.99 -3.18
CA LEU A 6 -13.45 2.30 -2.52
C LEU A 6 -13.69 2.64 -1.06
N THR A 7 -14.14 1.68 -0.28
CA THR A 7 -14.37 1.84 1.16
C THR A 7 -13.20 1.17 1.86
N GLY A 8 -12.61 1.87 2.84
CA GLY A 8 -11.44 1.40 3.58
C GLY A 8 -10.10 1.84 2.98
N PRO A 9 -8.98 1.16 3.31
CA PRO A 9 -7.64 1.63 2.96
C PRO A 9 -7.38 1.80 1.44
N ALA A 10 -8.16 1.14 0.58
CA ALA A 10 -8.09 1.31 -0.87
C ALA A 10 -8.53 2.72 -1.34
N SER A 11 -9.31 3.48 -0.55
CA SER A 11 -9.69 4.86 -0.90
C SER A 11 -8.49 5.80 -1.02
N TYR A 12 -7.37 5.47 -0.35
CA TYR A 12 -6.15 6.28 -0.39
C TYR A 12 -5.34 6.06 -1.68
N PHE A 13 -5.67 5.04 -2.47
CA PHE A 13 -4.88 4.65 -3.63
C PHE A 13 -4.72 5.77 -4.68
N PRO A 14 -5.80 6.47 -5.11
CA PRO A 14 -5.66 7.58 -6.04
C PRO A 14 -4.73 8.69 -5.51
N SER A 15 -4.78 8.97 -4.20
CA SER A 15 -3.90 9.96 -3.57
C SER A 15 -2.45 9.49 -3.47
N ILE A 16 -2.22 8.20 -3.23
CA ILE A 16 -0.89 7.59 -3.19
C ILE A 16 -0.26 7.62 -4.59
N GLU A 17 -0.99 7.18 -5.61
CA GLU A 17 -0.52 7.20 -7.00
C GLU A 17 -0.21 8.63 -7.45
N LYS A 18 -1.07 9.59 -7.11
CA LYS A 18 -0.85 11.02 -7.41
C LYS A 18 0.36 11.59 -6.67
N LYS A 19 0.60 11.19 -5.42
CA LYS A 19 1.69 11.73 -4.58
C LYS A 19 3.05 11.12 -4.91
N TYR A 20 3.10 9.82 -5.20
CA TYR A 20 4.34 9.07 -5.39
C TYR A 20 4.61 8.69 -6.86
N GLY A 21 3.67 8.96 -7.77
CA GLY A 21 3.84 8.80 -9.21
C GLY A 21 3.97 7.36 -9.69
N LYS A 22 3.59 6.37 -8.87
CA LYS A 22 3.64 4.94 -9.21
C LYS A 22 2.28 4.30 -8.98
N PRO A 23 1.87 3.37 -9.86
CA PRO A 23 0.60 2.67 -9.73
C PRO A 23 0.57 1.75 -8.51
N ILE A 24 -0.61 1.41 -8.00
CA ILE A 24 -0.74 0.50 -6.84
C ILE A 24 -0.05 -0.85 -7.04
N GLU A 25 -0.11 -1.40 -8.25
CA GLU A 25 0.57 -2.64 -8.58
C GLU A 25 2.08 -2.59 -8.35
N TYR A 26 2.71 -1.43 -8.51
CA TYR A 26 4.13 -1.25 -8.21
C TYR A 26 4.38 -1.46 -6.71
N TRP A 27 3.57 -0.83 -5.86
CA TRP A 27 3.69 -0.98 -4.40
C TRP A 27 3.40 -2.40 -3.93
N MET A 28 2.42 -3.06 -4.52
CA MET A 28 2.11 -4.47 -4.23
C MET A 28 3.30 -5.39 -4.59
N LYS A 29 4.01 -5.11 -5.70
CA LYS A 29 5.23 -5.85 -6.08
C LYS A 29 6.38 -5.61 -5.12
N GLU A 30 6.60 -4.38 -4.66
CA GLU A 30 7.61 -4.07 -3.64
C GLU A 30 7.28 -4.78 -2.32
N LEU A 31 6.02 -4.72 -1.88
CA LEU A 31 5.59 -5.44 -0.69
C LEU A 31 5.69 -6.97 -0.82
N LYS A 32 5.56 -7.51 -2.03
CA LYS A 32 5.78 -8.95 -2.27
C LYS A 32 7.19 -9.39 -1.92
N LYS A 33 8.21 -8.54 -2.12
CA LYS A 33 9.60 -8.83 -1.75
C LYS A 33 9.80 -8.93 -0.24
N VAL A 34 8.98 -8.21 0.52
CA VAL A 34 8.98 -8.18 1.99
C VAL A 34 7.73 -8.84 2.57
N SER A 35 7.09 -9.74 1.82
CA SER A 35 5.81 -10.36 2.20
C SER A 35 5.93 -11.24 3.45
N ASP A 36 7.09 -11.86 3.63
CA ASP A 36 7.45 -12.69 4.79
C ASP A 36 7.62 -11.88 6.09
N GLN A 37 7.80 -10.56 5.97
CA GLN A 37 8.02 -9.70 7.13
C GLN A 37 6.71 -9.34 7.84
N ALA A 38 6.81 -9.02 9.13
CA ALA A 38 5.70 -8.48 9.91
C ALA A 38 5.13 -7.20 9.30
N HIS A 39 3.84 -6.92 9.54
CA HIS A 39 3.13 -5.73 9.04
C HIS A 39 3.93 -4.45 9.24
N MET A 40 4.48 -4.24 10.44
CA MET A 40 5.22 -3.02 10.75
C MET A 40 6.56 -2.92 10.00
N ALA A 41 7.21 -4.03 9.68
CA ALA A 41 8.41 -4.06 8.86
C ALA A 41 8.08 -3.73 7.39
N GLN A 42 6.96 -4.22 6.87
CA GLN A 42 6.45 -3.84 5.54
C GLN A 42 6.14 -2.35 5.45
N VAL A 43 5.52 -1.78 6.49
CA VAL A 43 5.27 -0.33 6.59
C VAL A 43 6.59 0.44 6.65
N ALA A 44 7.56 -0.02 7.45
CA ALA A 44 8.88 0.59 7.55
C ALA A 44 9.64 0.55 6.22
N HIS A 45 9.55 -0.54 5.46
CA HIS A 45 10.14 -0.65 4.13
C HIS A 45 9.61 0.44 3.19
N LEU A 46 8.29 0.62 3.10
CA LEU A 46 7.69 1.69 2.29
C LEU A 46 8.10 3.10 2.75
N LYS A 47 8.23 3.29 4.06
CA LYS A 47 8.67 4.56 4.64
C LYS A 47 10.14 4.86 4.33
N ASN A 48 11.01 3.88 4.45
CA ASN A 48 12.46 4.08 4.33
C ASN A 48 12.88 4.18 2.86
N GLU A 49 12.43 3.24 2.03
CA GLU A 49 12.83 3.17 0.62
C GLU A 49 12.14 4.25 -0.23
N PHE A 50 10.86 4.51 0.04
CA PHE A 50 10.03 5.36 -0.82
C PHE A 50 9.56 6.64 -0.14
N LYS A 51 10.04 6.92 1.08
CA LYS A 51 9.65 8.09 1.88
C LYS A 51 8.12 8.22 2.01
N MET A 52 7.44 7.07 2.02
CA MET A 52 5.99 7.02 2.11
C MET A 52 5.53 7.47 3.50
N GLY A 53 4.46 8.26 3.58
CA GLY A 53 3.91 8.70 4.87
C GLY A 53 3.27 7.53 5.62
N HIS A 54 3.20 7.60 6.95
CA HIS A 54 2.71 6.48 7.77
C HIS A 54 1.31 6.00 7.37
N GLY A 55 0.35 6.92 7.20
CA GLY A 55 -1.02 6.56 6.79
C GLY A 55 -1.09 5.92 5.40
N HIS A 56 -0.29 6.42 4.45
CA HIS A 56 -0.21 5.86 3.10
C HIS A 56 0.42 4.46 3.10
N ALA A 57 1.56 4.29 3.77
CA ALA A 57 2.24 3.01 3.88
C ALA A 57 1.34 1.97 4.55
N ASN A 58 0.67 2.35 5.63
CA ASN A 58 -0.26 1.47 6.33
C ASN A 58 -1.44 1.06 5.44
N ALA A 59 -2.00 1.99 4.66
CA ALA A 59 -3.10 1.68 3.75
C ALA A 59 -2.71 0.66 2.68
N VAL A 60 -1.54 0.82 2.05
CA VAL A 60 -1.04 -0.14 1.04
C VAL A 60 -0.79 -1.51 1.69
N VAL A 61 -0.09 -1.54 2.84
CA VAL A 61 0.22 -2.80 3.53
C VAL A 61 -1.04 -3.52 3.98
N ALA A 62 -2.01 -2.81 4.55
CA ALA A 62 -3.28 -3.42 4.99
C ALA A 62 -4.02 -4.10 3.82
N VAL A 63 -4.07 -3.47 2.65
CA VAL A 63 -4.70 -4.07 1.47
C VAL A 63 -3.87 -5.23 0.93
N PHE A 64 -2.54 -5.08 0.86
CA PHE A 64 -1.64 -6.13 0.43
C PHE A 64 -1.81 -7.39 1.27
N ARG A 65 -1.75 -7.27 2.60
CA ARG A 65 -1.90 -8.40 3.52
C ARG A 65 -3.27 -9.06 3.41
N LYS A 66 -4.34 -8.26 3.38
CA LYS A 66 -5.71 -8.76 3.18
C LYS A 66 -5.86 -9.53 1.86
N ASN A 67 -5.19 -9.08 0.79
CA ASN A 67 -5.24 -9.74 -0.52
C ASN A 67 -4.40 -11.03 -0.59
N ASN A 68 -3.33 -11.12 0.21
CA ASN A 68 -2.41 -12.27 0.22
C ASN A 68 -2.66 -13.26 1.38
N GLY A 69 -3.64 -12.99 2.25
CA GLY A 69 -3.97 -13.84 3.40
C GLY A 69 -2.91 -13.84 4.51
N LEU A 70 -2.20 -12.72 4.67
CA LEU A 70 -1.12 -12.53 5.66
C LEU A 70 -1.60 -11.85 6.94
#